data_AF-A0A022WHG3-F1
#
_entry.id   AF-A0A022WHG3-F1
#
_cell.length_a   1.000
_cell.length_b   1.000
_cell.length_c   1.000
_cell.angle_alpha   90.00
_cell.angle_beta   90.00
_cell.angle_gamma   90.00
#
_symmetry.space_group_name_H-M   'P 1'
#
loop_
_entity.id
_entity.type
_entity.pdbx_description
1 polymer ?
#
loop_
_entity_poly.entity_id
_entity_poly.type
_entity_poly.pdbx_seq_one_letter_code
_entity_poly.pdbx_strand_id
1 'polypeptide(L)'
;MQLQAAPTLRGMCYIFNYITITCLFYHSNCLSSDPALLEKITKSLSIKIPVHILRSRDSRNILSAVFSSWLPLSTAVLVSVIEYLPSPIDAQALRLPDMIDDSPDASYVDPKVRDAVLNSKAGKEDPILGYVSKMVSIPESELPSKTRRTPGGTMSADEAREIARRKREEFAKLRSEANDGDVSGLTNALAGSHLDEAKVEEKVDPEHLIGFARLYSGTLSVGDSIYVLPPKFSPMNPRASPEPTKVTVKGLYLLMGRALENLESVSAGVVFGIAGLEGHIMKTGTLCSQIDGAVNLAGVSLSHPPIVRVALEPVNPADLNKMINGLKMLERSDPCAQYEVLPSGEHVILTAGELHLERCLKDLRERFAKCEIQAGESIVPYRETIISAAEMNPPKNPDLPRGTVIATSGSKQLKFQIRVRPLPRSISEFLLKQAETIKRIYGRRRHLSTDATKESDDDTPETDSPHEDREEGATSSRTTLSAEDFKKELETCFSAVKEDKEVWGNALAKILEFGPKKIGANILFDTTPTGRYERLFSDGSNNKSVRDSALFSDKISYAFQLATSQGPLCREPVQGVAVFIEDVTLEEIGDEEHTRLTGEVIRLVRDAVWQGFLDWSPRIMLAMYSCEIQATSK
;
A
#
# COMPACT_ATOMS: atom_id res chain seq x y z
N MET A 1 -53.67 30.04 37.97
CA MET A 1 -53.45 28.75 37.28
C MET A 1 -52.44 28.99 36.18
N GLN A 2 -51.15 28.76 36.45
CA GLN A 2 -50.13 28.45 35.43
C GLN A 2 -48.87 27.95 36.16
N LEU A 3 -48.39 26.79 35.72
CA LEU A 3 -47.32 26.01 36.30
C LEU A 3 -45.97 26.72 36.22
N GLN A 4 -45.29 26.87 37.37
CA GLN A 4 -43.84 27.02 37.46
C GLN A 4 -43.35 26.17 38.65
N ALA A 5 -43.03 24.91 38.37
CA ALA A 5 -42.25 24.07 39.29
C ALA A 5 -41.57 22.94 38.50
N ALA A 6 -40.28 23.09 38.20
CA ALA A 6 -39.23 22.05 38.28
C ALA A 6 -37.95 22.47 37.52
N PRO A 7 -36.85 22.75 38.23
CA PRO A 7 -35.52 22.55 37.66
C PRO A 7 -34.65 21.78 38.66
N THR A 8 -34.71 20.45 38.68
CA THR A 8 -33.68 19.58 39.36
C THR A 8 -33.85 18.09 39.01
N LEU A 9 -34.33 17.75 37.81
CA LEU A 9 -34.19 16.38 37.32
C LEU A 9 -32.76 16.20 36.80
N ARG A 10 -31.84 15.79 37.68
CA ARG A 10 -30.51 15.34 37.27
C ARG A 10 -30.65 14.00 36.54
N GLY A 11 -29.96 13.84 35.41
CA GLY A 11 -30.04 12.61 34.61
C GLY A 11 -29.63 11.37 35.40
N MET A 12 -30.27 10.22 35.13
CA MET A 12 -30.04 8.97 35.86
C MET A 12 -28.57 8.52 35.85
N CYS A 13 -27.84 8.72 34.73
CA CYS A 13 -26.40 8.43 34.67
C CYS A 13 -25.58 9.27 35.66
N TYR A 14 -25.96 10.53 35.87
CA TYR A 14 -25.31 11.39 36.85
C TYR A 14 -25.54 10.89 38.27
N ILE A 15 -26.78 10.51 38.59
CA ILE A 15 -27.20 10.10 39.93
C ILE A 15 -26.58 8.76 40.34
N PHE A 16 -26.62 7.75 39.48
CA PHE A 16 -26.25 6.37 39.86
C PHE A 16 -24.80 6.02 39.54
N ASN A 17 -24.27 6.46 38.40
CA ASN A 17 -22.93 6.07 37.97
C ASN A 17 -21.90 7.17 38.27
N TYR A 18 -22.17 8.41 37.85
CA TYR A 18 -21.18 9.48 37.93
C TYR A 18 -20.88 9.90 39.37
N ILE A 19 -21.88 10.00 40.24
CA ILE A 19 -21.67 10.29 41.68
C ILE A 19 -20.87 9.17 42.34
N THR A 20 -21.23 7.91 42.09
CA THR A 20 -20.54 6.75 42.69
C THR A 20 -19.08 6.68 42.24
N ILE A 21 -18.80 6.87 40.95
CA ILE A 21 -17.44 6.91 40.38
C ILE A 21 -16.67 8.12 40.91
N THR A 22 -17.30 9.29 40.99
CA THR A 22 -16.67 10.52 41.50
C THR A 22 -16.33 10.36 42.98
N CYS A 23 -17.23 9.82 43.81
CA CYS A 23 -16.95 9.53 45.22
C CYS A 23 -15.82 8.49 45.38
N LEU A 24 -15.83 7.42 44.59
CA LEU A 24 -14.75 6.42 44.55
C LEU A 24 -13.39 7.06 44.23
N PHE A 25 -13.35 7.90 43.20
CA PHE A 25 -12.13 8.56 42.75
C PHE A 25 -11.63 9.60 43.76
N TYR A 26 -12.55 10.40 44.31
CA TYR A 26 -12.25 11.49 45.24
C TYR A 26 -11.72 10.98 46.59
N HIS A 27 -12.32 9.89 47.12
CA HIS A 27 -11.91 9.28 48.39
C HIS A 27 -10.74 8.31 48.26
N SER A 28 -10.44 7.84 47.04
CA SER A 28 -9.23 7.04 46.79
C SER A 28 -8.00 7.89 46.52
N ASN A 29 -8.10 9.07 45.85
CA ASN A 29 -6.92 9.77 45.32
C ASN A 29 -6.55 11.13 45.92
N CYS A 30 -7.45 12.05 46.32
CA CYS A 30 -7.03 13.47 46.28
C CYS A 30 -7.27 14.43 47.46
N LEU A 31 -8.20 14.25 48.42
CA LEU A 31 -8.34 15.27 49.49
C LEU A 31 -8.58 14.75 50.91
N SER A 32 -9.09 13.52 51.07
CA SER A 32 -9.15 12.83 52.37
C SER A 32 -9.25 11.32 52.14
N SER A 33 -8.18 10.59 52.44
CA SER A 33 -8.20 9.13 52.45
C SER A 33 -9.01 8.69 53.67
N ASP A 34 -10.33 8.56 53.52
CA ASP A 34 -11.21 8.01 54.55
C ASP A 34 -11.42 6.50 54.31
N PRO A 35 -10.67 5.63 55.02
CA PRO A 35 -10.79 4.19 54.86
C PRO A 35 -12.18 3.67 55.27
N ALA A 36 -12.90 4.37 56.16
CA ALA A 36 -14.22 3.95 56.60
C ALA A 36 -15.29 4.17 55.52
N LEU A 37 -15.19 5.25 54.76
CA LEU A 37 -16.10 5.51 53.65
C LEU A 37 -15.81 4.58 52.46
N LEU A 38 -14.53 4.33 52.17
CA LEU A 38 -14.14 3.35 51.16
C LEU A 38 -14.68 1.96 51.49
N GLU A 39 -14.61 1.54 52.76
CA GLU A 39 -15.15 0.26 53.21
C GLU A 39 -16.69 0.20 53.06
N LYS A 40 -17.40 1.31 53.33
CA LYS A 40 -18.85 1.42 53.10
C LYS A 40 -19.19 1.29 51.61
N ILE A 41 -18.43 1.96 50.74
CA ILE A 41 -18.64 1.91 49.29
C ILE A 41 -18.35 0.50 48.76
N THR A 42 -17.24 -0.13 49.17
CA THR A 42 -16.91 -1.51 48.76
C THR A 42 -17.95 -2.51 49.25
N LYS A 43 -18.49 -2.32 50.46
CA LYS A 43 -19.61 -3.13 50.96
C LYS A 43 -20.89 -2.92 50.15
N SER A 44 -21.23 -1.66 49.83
CA SER A 44 -22.42 -1.33 49.03
C SER A 44 -22.33 -1.90 47.60
N LEU A 45 -21.13 -1.92 47.02
CA LEU A 45 -20.85 -2.47 45.69
C LEU A 45 -20.55 -3.97 45.72
N SER A 46 -20.60 -4.62 46.90
CA SER A 46 -20.29 -6.05 47.09
C SER A 46 -18.90 -6.47 46.59
N ILE A 47 -17.94 -5.57 46.68
CA ILE A 47 -16.55 -5.75 46.24
C ILE A 47 -15.69 -6.32 47.38
N LYS A 48 -14.89 -7.36 47.10
CA LYS A 48 -13.91 -7.92 48.05
C LYS A 48 -12.49 -7.51 47.66
N ILE A 49 -11.86 -6.67 48.47
CA ILE A 49 -10.47 -6.25 48.26
C ILE A 49 -9.59 -6.86 49.35
N PRO A 50 -8.43 -7.45 49.01
CA PRO A 50 -7.48 -7.93 50.00
C PRO A 50 -7.03 -6.83 50.96
N VAL A 51 -7.01 -7.15 52.26
CA VAL A 51 -6.70 -6.20 53.35
C VAL A 51 -5.31 -5.57 53.21
N HIS A 52 -4.35 -6.27 52.60
CA HIS A 52 -3.00 -5.73 52.36
C HIS A 52 -3.00 -4.59 51.32
N ILE A 53 -3.91 -4.61 50.34
CA ILE A 53 -4.05 -3.53 49.34
C ILE A 53 -4.73 -2.31 49.96
N LEU A 54 -5.77 -2.52 50.78
CA LEU A 54 -6.47 -1.45 51.51
C LEU A 54 -5.57 -0.69 52.50
N ARG A 55 -4.52 -1.35 53.02
CA ARG A 55 -3.52 -0.73 53.90
C ARG A 55 -2.38 -0.05 53.15
N SER A 56 -2.29 -0.22 51.83
CA SER A 56 -1.25 0.41 51.03
C SER A 56 -1.45 1.93 50.98
N ARG A 57 -0.35 2.69 50.90
CA ARG A 57 -0.40 4.15 50.73
C ARG A 57 -0.57 4.58 49.27
N ASP A 58 -0.51 3.62 48.34
CA ASP A 58 -0.61 3.90 46.91
C ASP A 58 -2.07 3.91 46.47
N SER A 59 -2.61 5.12 46.33
CA SER A 59 -3.98 5.37 45.88
C SER A 59 -4.28 4.80 44.49
N ARG A 60 -3.28 4.74 43.60
CA ARG A 60 -3.47 4.19 42.25
C ARG A 60 -3.67 2.68 42.28
N ASN A 61 -2.94 1.98 43.13
CA ASN A 61 -3.09 0.53 43.29
C ASN A 61 -4.43 0.17 43.94
N ILE A 62 -4.88 0.94 44.95
CA ILE A 62 -6.21 0.76 45.54
C ILE A 62 -7.30 0.99 44.49
N LEU A 63 -7.22 2.10 43.75
CA LEU A 63 -8.18 2.44 42.70
C LEU A 63 -8.24 1.36 41.60
N SER A 64 -7.08 0.88 41.15
CA SER A 64 -6.99 -0.19 40.17
C SER A 64 -7.62 -1.49 40.68
N ALA A 65 -7.38 -1.86 41.93
CA ALA A 65 -7.97 -3.06 42.53
C ALA A 65 -9.50 -2.92 42.66
N VAL A 66 -10.00 -1.77 43.13
CA VAL A 66 -11.43 -1.48 43.23
C VAL A 66 -12.09 -1.58 41.85
N PHE A 67 -11.58 -0.88 40.83
CA PHE A 67 -12.18 -0.90 39.49
C PHE A 67 -12.07 -2.26 38.81
N SER A 68 -10.94 -2.98 38.95
CA SER A 68 -10.78 -4.31 38.37
C SER A 68 -11.78 -5.34 38.92
N SER A 69 -12.22 -5.15 40.17
CA SER A 69 -13.20 -6.03 40.82
C SER A 69 -14.65 -5.58 40.61
N TRP A 70 -14.88 -4.27 40.48
CA TRP A 70 -16.22 -3.72 40.30
C TRP A 70 -16.73 -3.91 38.87
N LEU A 71 -15.90 -3.57 37.89
CA LEU A 71 -16.23 -3.60 36.47
C LEU A 71 -15.00 -4.15 35.73
N PRO A 72 -14.88 -5.49 35.60
CA PRO A 72 -13.83 -6.08 34.79
C PRO A 72 -13.96 -5.58 33.35
N LEU A 73 -13.07 -4.67 32.95
CA LEU A 73 -13.09 -4.02 31.64
C LEU A 73 -13.07 -5.07 30.51
N SER A 74 -12.33 -6.15 30.70
CA SER A 74 -12.27 -7.26 29.74
C SER A 74 -13.65 -7.84 29.45
N THR A 75 -14.45 -8.14 30.48
CA THR A 75 -15.77 -8.73 30.31
C THR A 75 -16.73 -7.74 29.66
N ALA A 76 -16.74 -6.49 30.13
CA ALA A 76 -17.60 -5.45 29.57
C ALA A 76 -17.31 -5.22 28.07
N VAL A 77 -16.03 -5.06 27.72
CA VAL A 77 -15.61 -4.86 26.32
C VAL A 77 -15.91 -6.09 25.47
N LEU A 78 -15.59 -7.30 25.95
CA LEU A 78 -15.84 -8.53 25.18
C LEU A 78 -17.34 -8.76 24.96
N VAL A 79 -18.17 -8.52 25.97
CA VAL A 79 -19.64 -8.62 25.83
C VAL A 79 -20.14 -7.57 24.85
N SER A 80 -19.69 -6.31 24.95
CA SER A 80 -20.07 -5.28 23.98
C SER A 80 -19.62 -5.62 22.57
N VAL A 81 -18.43 -6.19 22.40
CA VAL A 81 -17.96 -6.68 21.09
C VAL A 81 -18.89 -7.79 20.58
N ILE A 82 -19.23 -8.78 21.41
CA ILE A 82 -20.13 -9.87 21.02
C ILE A 82 -21.55 -9.37 20.69
N GLU A 83 -22.04 -8.34 21.39
CA GLU A 83 -23.38 -7.78 21.18
C GLU A 83 -23.46 -6.86 19.96
N TYR A 84 -22.44 -6.04 19.69
CA TYR A 84 -22.48 -5.03 18.64
C TYR A 84 -21.74 -5.42 17.36
N LEU A 85 -20.75 -6.30 17.40
CA LEU A 85 -20.06 -6.78 16.20
C LEU A 85 -20.72 -8.08 15.70
N PRO A 86 -21.10 -8.13 14.41
CA PRO A 86 -21.65 -9.35 13.82
C PRO A 86 -20.61 -10.48 13.81
N SER A 87 -21.09 -11.72 13.68
CA SER A 87 -20.20 -12.88 13.55
C SER A 87 -19.29 -12.73 12.32
N PRO A 88 -18.09 -13.35 12.31
CA PRO A 88 -17.19 -13.26 11.16
C PRO A 88 -17.82 -13.74 9.84
N ILE A 89 -18.81 -14.63 9.90
CA ILE A 89 -19.53 -15.14 8.73
C ILE A 89 -20.48 -14.06 8.20
N ASP A 90 -21.30 -13.47 9.07
CA ASP A 90 -22.27 -12.43 8.68
C ASP A 90 -21.55 -11.14 8.22
N ALA A 91 -20.49 -10.76 8.93
CA ALA A 91 -19.67 -9.59 8.58
C ALA A 91 -18.99 -9.74 7.22
N GLN A 92 -18.57 -10.97 6.89
CA GLN A 92 -17.91 -11.29 5.63
C GLN A 92 -18.90 -11.27 4.48
N ALA A 93 -20.09 -11.85 4.66
CA ALA A 93 -21.17 -11.81 3.67
C ALA A 93 -21.61 -10.37 3.33
N LEU A 94 -21.53 -9.44 4.29
CA LEU A 94 -21.84 -8.02 4.06
C LEU A 94 -20.74 -7.28 3.27
N ARG A 95 -19.46 -7.58 3.49
CA ARG A 95 -18.32 -6.79 2.98
C ARG A 95 -17.69 -7.36 1.71
N LEU A 96 -17.63 -8.67 1.56
CA LEU A 96 -16.94 -9.33 0.44
C LEU A 96 -17.61 -9.13 -0.93
N PRO A 97 -18.95 -9.03 -1.08
CA PRO A 97 -19.56 -8.77 -2.39
C PRO A 97 -18.96 -7.53 -3.07
N ASP A 98 -18.93 -6.41 -2.37
CA ASP A 98 -18.40 -5.15 -2.90
C ASP A 98 -16.91 -5.28 -3.25
N MET A 99 -16.11 -5.93 -2.38
CA MET A 99 -14.69 -6.16 -2.64
C MET A 99 -14.42 -7.07 -3.85
N ILE A 100 -15.26 -8.09 -4.08
CA ILE A 100 -15.13 -8.99 -5.24
C ILE A 100 -15.62 -8.26 -6.50
N ASP A 101 -16.71 -7.51 -6.43
CA ASP A 101 -17.28 -6.80 -7.58
C ASP A 101 -16.42 -5.60 -8.03
N ASP A 102 -15.60 -5.06 -7.13
CA ASP A 102 -14.56 -4.07 -7.43
C ASP A 102 -13.24 -4.70 -7.91
N SER A 103 -13.08 -6.03 -7.76
CA SER A 103 -11.88 -6.73 -8.22
C SER A 103 -11.84 -6.77 -9.77
N PRO A 104 -10.63 -6.79 -10.38
CA PRO A 104 -10.51 -6.90 -11.83
C PRO A 104 -11.15 -8.19 -12.32
N ASP A 105 -11.94 -8.10 -13.39
CA ASP A 105 -12.61 -9.25 -14.03
C ASP A 105 -13.52 -10.07 -13.11
N ALA A 106 -14.22 -9.39 -12.18
CA ALA A 106 -15.15 -10.01 -11.23
C ALA A 106 -16.18 -10.96 -11.86
N SER A 107 -16.56 -10.77 -13.12
CA SER A 107 -17.49 -11.63 -13.86
C SER A 107 -16.93 -13.00 -14.22
N TYR A 108 -15.60 -13.16 -14.28
CA TYR A 108 -14.91 -14.40 -14.61
C TYR A 108 -14.50 -15.21 -13.37
N VAL A 109 -14.83 -14.72 -12.18
CA VAL A 109 -14.63 -15.44 -10.92
C VAL A 109 -15.54 -16.67 -10.89
N ASP A 110 -14.99 -17.82 -10.53
CA ASP A 110 -15.75 -19.06 -10.41
C ASP A 110 -16.86 -18.88 -9.35
N PRO A 111 -18.14 -19.14 -9.69
CA PRO A 111 -19.24 -19.08 -8.75
C PRO A 111 -19.01 -19.91 -7.48
N LYS A 112 -18.26 -21.03 -7.57
CA LYS A 112 -17.91 -21.86 -6.41
C LYS A 112 -16.97 -21.15 -5.46
N VAL A 113 -15.96 -20.45 -5.99
CA VAL A 113 -15.02 -19.65 -5.18
C VAL A 113 -15.76 -18.48 -4.54
N ARG A 114 -16.61 -17.78 -5.31
CA ARG A 114 -17.43 -16.68 -4.81
C ARG A 114 -18.33 -17.15 -3.66
N ASP A 115 -19.05 -18.27 -3.82
CA ASP A 115 -19.91 -18.82 -2.77
C ASP A 115 -19.13 -19.28 -1.53
N ALA A 116 -18.00 -19.95 -1.72
CA ALA A 116 -17.16 -20.39 -0.61
C ALA A 116 -16.63 -19.23 0.24
N VAL A 117 -16.29 -18.12 -0.42
CA VAL A 117 -15.78 -16.90 0.21
C VAL A 117 -16.90 -16.11 0.88
N LEU A 118 -18.07 -15.98 0.26
CA LEU A 118 -19.19 -15.26 0.87
C LEU A 118 -19.70 -15.94 2.15
N ASN A 119 -19.75 -17.27 2.14
CA ASN A 119 -20.26 -18.07 3.25
C ASN A 119 -19.17 -18.57 4.21
N SER A 120 -17.92 -18.11 4.06
CA SER A 120 -16.78 -18.51 4.89
C SER A 120 -16.65 -20.02 5.08
N LYS A 121 -16.80 -20.80 4.01
CA LYS A 121 -16.78 -22.27 4.09
C LYS A 121 -15.42 -22.74 4.59
N ALA A 122 -15.42 -23.68 5.53
CA ALA A 122 -14.21 -24.17 6.21
C ALA A 122 -13.83 -25.62 5.82
N GLY A 123 -14.47 -26.22 4.82
CA GLY A 123 -14.13 -27.57 4.40
C GLY A 123 -12.71 -27.66 3.81
N LYS A 124 -12.11 -28.85 3.92
CA LYS A 124 -10.79 -29.13 3.33
C LYS A 124 -10.83 -29.23 1.79
N GLU A 125 -11.98 -29.63 1.26
CA GLU A 125 -12.26 -29.72 -0.18
C GLU A 125 -12.78 -28.39 -0.78
N ASP A 126 -13.11 -27.41 0.07
CA ASP A 126 -13.56 -26.10 -0.37
C ASP A 126 -12.37 -25.29 -0.91
N PRO A 127 -12.57 -24.41 -1.91
CA PRO A 127 -11.51 -23.61 -2.45
C PRO A 127 -10.92 -22.69 -1.38
N ILE A 128 -9.60 -22.68 -1.29
CA ILE A 128 -8.85 -21.89 -0.32
C ILE A 128 -8.68 -20.49 -0.90
N LEU A 129 -9.13 -19.47 -0.17
CA LEU A 129 -8.83 -18.07 -0.45
C LEU A 129 -8.27 -17.42 0.82
N GLY A 130 -7.05 -16.92 0.74
CA GLY A 130 -6.41 -16.14 1.80
C GLY A 130 -5.89 -14.81 1.28
N TYR A 131 -5.80 -13.82 2.15
CA TYR A 131 -5.20 -12.53 1.82
C TYR A 131 -4.08 -12.20 2.79
N VAL A 132 -2.89 -11.96 2.26
CA VAL A 132 -1.73 -11.48 3.00
C VAL A 132 -1.74 -9.96 2.92
N SER A 133 -1.96 -9.30 4.05
CA SER A 133 -2.03 -7.83 4.09
C SER A 133 -0.67 -7.18 4.24
N LYS A 134 0.30 -7.88 4.84
CA LYS A 134 1.63 -7.35 5.12
C LYS A 134 2.60 -8.49 5.44
N MET A 135 3.87 -8.34 5.06
CA MET A 135 4.93 -9.22 5.56
C MET A 135 5.52 -8.61 6.84
N VAL A 136 5.68 -9.43 7.88
CA VAL A 136 6.28 -9.04 9.15
C VAL A 136 7.65 -9.70 9.25
N SER A 137 8.68 -8.90 9.46
CA SER A 137 10.03 -9.39 9.75
C SER A 137 10.14 -9.83 11.19
N ILE A 138 10.53 -11.08 11.40
CA ILE A 138 10.70 -11.70 12.70
C ILE A 138 12.09 -12.34 12.75
N PRO A 139 12.90 -12.05 13.78
CA PRO A 139 14.21 -12.65 13.93
C PRO A 139 14.11 -14.16 14.19
N GLU A 140 15.09 -14.93 13.73
CA GLU A 140 15.09 -16.39 13.89
C GLU A 140 15.03 -16.82 15.36
N SER A 141 15.57 -16.01 16.28
CA SER A 141 15.48 -16.25 17.72
C SER A 141 14.06 -16.23 18.30
N GLU A 142 13.13 -15.50 17.68
CA GLU A 142 11.72 -15.41 18.10
C GLU A 142 10.83 -16.46 17.43
N LEU A 143 11.32 -17.11 16.38
CA LEU A 143 10.59 -18.18 15.71
C LEU A 143 10.49 -19.42 16.62
N PRO A 144 9.31 -20.05 16.74
CA PRO A 144 9.17 -21.30 17.47
C PRO A 144 9.73 -22.43 16.60
N SER A 145 11.06 -22.59 16.60
CA SER A 145 11.68 -23.73 15.93
C SER A 145 11.17 -25.02 16.60
N LYS A 146 10.85 -26.04 15.82
CA LYS A 146 10.43 -27.36 16.34
C LYS A 146 11.45 -27.99 17.32
N THR A 147 12.65 -27.42 17.44
CA THR A 147 13.75 -27.87 18.29
C THR A 147 14.03 -26.95 19.48
N ARG A 148 13.57 -25.68 19.49
CA ARG A 148 13.64 -24.78 20.66
C ARG A 148 12.25 -24.51 21.20
N ARG A 149 11.97 -25.08 22.37
CA ARG A 149 10.82 -24.74 23.18
C ARG A 149 10.82 -23.25 23.53
N THR A 150 9.61 -22.71 23.58
CA THR A 150 9.15 -21.35 23.93
C THR A 150 10.12 -20.49 24.77
N PRO A 151 10.40 -19.23 24.39
CA PRO A 151 11.09 -18.29 25.27
C PRO A 151 10.16 -17.92 26.43
N GLY A 152 10.41 -18.51 27.60
CA GLY A 152 9.58 -18.37 28.80
C GLY A 152 9.19 -19.69 29.47
N GLY A 153 9.43 -20.83 28.82
CA GLY A 153 9.42 -22.12 29.50
C GLY A 153 10.62 -22.20 30.43
N THR A 154 10.40 -22.14 31.75
CA THR A 154 11.42 -22.60 32.70
C THR A 154 11.86 -24.00 32.27
N MET A 155 13.17 -24.18 32.07
CA MET A 155 13.75 -25.50 31.82
C MET A 155 13.09 -26.50 32.78
N SER A 156 12.54 -27.60 32.26
CA SER A 156 12.04 -28.66 33.13
C SER A 156 13.16 -29.04 34.10
N ALA A 157 12.85 -29.20 35.38
CA ALA A 157 13.84 -29.50 36.41
C ALA A 157 14.71 -30.72 36.05
N ASP A 158 14.19 -31.64 35.24
CA ASP A 158 14.89 -32.83 34.76
C ASP A 158 15.86 -32.52 33.60
N GLU A 159 15.51 -31.62 32.68
CA GLU A 159 16.36 -31.21 31.54
C GLU A 159 17.55 -30.36 32.03
N ALA A 160 17.33 -29.50 33.03
CA ALA A 160 18.39 -28.76 33.71
C ALA A 160 19.36 -29.68 34.50
N ARG A 161 18.83 -30.75 35.11
CA ARG A 161 19.65 -31.78 35.78
C ARG A 161 20.48 -32.57 34.78
N GLU A 162 19.95 -32.87 33.60
CA GLU A 162 20.63 -33.66 32.58
C GLU A 162 21.76 -32.86 31.90
N ILE A 163 21.53 -31.58 31.62
CA ILE A 163 22.58 -30.65 31.14
C ILE A 163 23.65 -30.43 32.21
N ALA A 164 23.26 -30.31 33.49
CA ALA A 164 24.21 -30.22 34.60
C ALA A 164 25.01 -31.53 34.78
N ARG A 165 24.38 -32.70 34.55
CA ARG A 165 25.05 -34.01 34.58
C ARG A 165 26.06 -34.11 33.45
N ARG A 166 25.68 -33.77 32.21
CA ARG A 166 26.55 -33.79 31.04
C ARG A 166 27.71 -32.81 31.15
N LYS A 167 27.48 -31.58 31.63
CA LYS A 167 28.56 -30.61 31.91
C LYS A 167 29.51 -31.09 33.02
N ARG A 168 29.00 -31.77 34.06
CA ARG A 168 29.84 -32.38 35.10
C ARG A 168 30.63 -33.58 34.58
N GLU A 169 30.04 -34.39 33.70
CA GLU A 169 30.70 -35.51 33.04
C GLU A 169 31.82 -35.00 32.10
N GLU A 170 31.58 -33.95 31.31
CA GLU A 170 32.60 -33.30 30.48
C GLU A 170 33.72 -32.66 31.33
N PHE A 171 33.38 -31.98 32.43
CA PHE A 171 34.38 -31.45 33.37
C PHE A 171 35.18 -32.55 34.07
N ALA A 172 34.53 -33.65 34.45
CA ALA A 172 35.20 -34.80 35.06
C ALA A 172 36.12 -35.50 34.06
N LYS A 173 35.72 -35.54 32.78
CA LYS A 173 36.52 -36.11 31.69
C LYS A 173 37.75 -35.25 31.39
N LEU A 174 37.58 -33.93 31.25
CA LEU A 174 38.68 -32.96 31.12
C LEU A 174 39.63 -33.01 32.33
N ARG A 175 39.09 -33.19 33.54
CA ARG A 175 39.88 -33.33 34.76
C ARG A 175 40.61 -34.68 34.86
N SER A 176 40.06 -35.74 34.27
CA SER A 176 40.72 -37.05 34.17
C SER A 176 41.81 -37.07 33.10
N GLU A 177 41.62 -36.33 32.01
CA GLU A 177 42.60 -36.15 30.94
C GLU A 177 43.77 -35.25 31.40
N ALA A 178 43.56 -34.37 32.38
CA ALA A 178 44.58 -33.51 32.97
C ALA A 178 45.45 -34.18 34.05
N ASN A 179 45.33 -35.51 34.26
CA ASN A 179 46.04 -36.20 35.35
C ASN A 179 47.40 -36.80 34.95
N ASP A 180 48.05 -36.22 33.93
CA ASP A 180 49.43 -36.53 33.57
C ASP A 180 50.31 -35.28 33.78
N GLY A 181 50.79 -35.13 35.01
CA GLY A 181 52.08 -34.51 35.35
C GLY A 181 52.36 -33.03 35.06
N ASP A 182 51.51 -32.25 34.39
CA ASP A 182 51.86 -30.87 34.00
C ASP A 182 51.08 -29.80 34.77
N VAL A 183 51.70 -29.28 35.83
CA VAL A 183 51.17 -28.20 36.67
C VAL A 183 51.07 -26.87 35.87
N SER A 184 51.75 -26.75 34.72
CA SER A 184 51.67 -25.57 33.85
C SER A 184 50.35 -25.52 33.04
N GLY A 185 49.74 -26.67 32.76
CA GLY A 185 48.46 -26.78 32.08
C GLY A 185 47.28 -26.31 32.94
N LEU A 186 47.35 -26.49 34.26
CA LEU A 186 46.31 -26.06 35.19
C LEU A 186 46.27 -24.53 35.36
N THR A 187 47.42 -23.86 35.33
CA THR A 187 47.50 -22.39 35.33
C THR A 187 47.05 -21.77 34.02
N ASN A 188 47.31 -22.40 32.86
CA ASN A 188 46.80 -21.92 31.57
C ASN A 188 45.29 -22.17 31.39
N ALA A 189 44.77 -23.28 31.91
CA ALA A 189 43.32 -23.55 31.90
C ALA A 189 42.54 -22.61 32.84
N LEU A 190 43.14 -22.19 33.96
CA LEU A 190 42.55 -21.20 34.86
C LEU A 190 42.78 -19.76 34.38
N ALA A 191 43.89 -19.46 33.72
CA ALA A 191 44.14 -18.16 33.08
C ALA A 191 43.21 -17.91 31.88
N GLY A 192 42.91 -18.94 31.09
CA GLY A 192 41.90 -18.88 30.02
C GLY A 192 40.45 -18.74 30.52
N SER A 193 40.23 -18.80 31.84
CA SER A 193 38.92 -18.54 32.45
C SER A 193 38.75 -17.07 32.89
N HIS A 194 39.81 -16.27 32.85
CA HIS A 194 39.74 -14.83 32.99
C HIS A 194 39.55 -14.22 31.60
N LEU A 195 38.29 -14.23 31.13
CA LEU A 195 37.72 -13.37 30.08
C LEU A 195 38.77 -12.65 29.23
N ASP A 196 39.34 -13.35 28.26
CA ASP A 196 39.62 -12.68 27.00
C ASP A 196 38.27 -12.10 26.57
N GLU A 197 38.25 -10.80 26.30
CA GLU A 197 37.29 -10.17 25.40
C GLU A 197 37.50 -10.80 24.01
N ALA A 198 37.24 -12.10 23.90
CA ALA A 198 36.88 -12.72 22.65
C ALA A 198 35.68 -11.90 22.20
N LYS A 199 35.91 -11.04 21.20
CA LYS A 199 34.85 -10.43 20.41
C LYS A 199 33.81 -11.52 20.22
N VAL A 200 32.70 -11.40 20.93
CA VAL A 200 31.54 -12.22 20.69
C VAL A 200 31.23 -11.86 19.24
N GLU A 201 31.60 -12.73 18.30
CA GLU A 201 31.06 -12.64 16.96
C GLU A 201 29.56 -12.69 17.17
N GLU A 202 28.92 -11.52 17.07
CA GLU A 202 27.47 -11.43 17.13
C GLU A 202 26.97 -12.41 16.07
N LYS A 203 26.41 -13.54 16.53
CA LYS A 203 25.72 -14.45 15.62
C LYS A 203 24.66 -13.61 14.96
N VAL A 204 24.84 -13.36 13.67
CA VAL A 204 23.88 -12.61 12.86
C VAL A 204 22.59 -13.40 12.90
N ASP A 205 21.64 -12.91 13.70
CA ASP A 205 20.29 -13.46 13.76
C ASP A 205 19.57 -13.03 12.47
N PRO A 206 19.28 -13.96 11.54
CA PRO A 206 18.67 -13.62 10.28
C PRO A 206 17.17 -13.33 10.49
N GLU A 207 16.70 -12.26 9.86
CA GLU A 207 15.30 -11.88 9.86
C GLU A 207 14.56 -12.72 8.81
N HIS A 208 13.43 -13.30 9.21
CA HIS A 208 12.55 -14.07 8.34
C HIS A 208 11.24 -13.31 8.12
N LEU A 209 10.76 -13.30 6.87
CA LEU A 209 9.49 -12.65 6.53
C LEU A 209 8.32 -13.63 6.71
N ILE A 210 7.44 -13.35 7.67
CA ILE A 210 6.18 -14.07 7.89
C ILE A 210 5.03 -13.24 7.35
N GLY A 211 4.20 -13.82 6.48
CA GLY A 211 3.00 -13.13 5.98
C GLY A 211 1.94 -13.04 7.07
N PHE A 212 1.45 -11.83 7.36
CA PHE A 212 0.25 -11.61 8.16
C PHE A 212 -0.97 -11.77 7.24
N ALA A 213 -1.72 -12.84 7.45
CA ALA A 213 -2.78 -13.25 6.54
C ALA A 213 -4.10 -13.49 7.26
N ARG A 214 -5.21 -13.32 6.52
CA ARG A 214 -6.53 -13.79 6.92
C ARG A 214 -7.02 -14.82 5.92
N LEU A 215 -7.56 -15.93 6.42
CA LEU A 215 -8.21 -16.93 5.57
C LEU A 215 -9.69 -16.58 5.42
N TYR A 216 -10.18 -16.47 4.18
CA TYR A 216 -11.58 -16.17 3.86
C TYR A 216 -12.39 -17.44 3.57
N SER A 217 -11.79 -18.46 2.95
CA SER A 217 -12.42 -19.75 2.69
C SER A 217 -11.40 -20.88 2.72
N GLY A 218 -11.90 -22.10 2.95
CA GLY A 218 -11.15 -23.35 3.02
C GLY A 218 -10.45 -23.58 4.36
N THR A 219 -9.61 -24.62 4.38
CA THR A 219 -8.69 -24.94 5.48
C THR A 219 -7.29 -25.15 4.92
N LEU A 220 -6.30 -24.50 5.52
CA LEU A 220 -4.90 -24.56 5.10
C LEU A 220 -4.07 -25.32 6.14
N SER A 221 -3.25 -26.29 5.71
CA SER A 221 -2.37 -27.07 6.57
C SER A 221 -0.89 -26.87 6.21
N VAL A 222 0.00 -27.13 7.17
CA VAL A 222 1.45 -27.07 6.93
C VAL A 222 1.85 -28.17 5.92
N GLY A 223 2.58 -27.79 4.87
CA GLY A 223 2.97 -28.67 3.76
C GLY A 223 2.05 -28.60 2.55
N ASP A 224 0.91 -27.92 2.64
CA ASP A 224 0.02 -27.72 1.49
C ASP A 224 0.69 -26.81 0.45
N SER A 225 0.34 -27.01 -0.81
CA SER A 225 0.82 -26.18 -1.92
C SER A 225 -0.30 -25.26 -2.41
N ILE A 226 -0.05 -23.96 -2.37
CA ILE A 226 -1.00 -22.91 -2.73
C ILE A 226 -0.42 -22.01 -3.82
N TYR A 227 -1.26 -21.36 -4.60
CA TYR A 227 -0.85 -20.36 -5.58
C TYR A 227 -0.84 -18.97 -4.95
N VAL A 228 0.23 -18.24 -5.17
CA VAL A 228 0.34 -16.81 -4.87
C VAL A 228 -0.02 -16.05 -6.13
N LEU A 229 -1.10 -15.28 -6.07
CA LEU A 229 -1.54 -14.45 -7.17
C LEU A 229 -0.77 -13.13 -7.18
N PRO A 230 -0.18 -12.73 -8.33
CA PRO A 230 0.49 -11.45 -8.45
C PRO A 230 -0.51 -10.29 -8.47
N PRO A 231 -0.08 -9.05 -8.13
CA PRO A 231 -0.96 -7.88 -8.13
C PRO A 231 -1.63 -7.55 -9.47
N LYS A 232 -1.02 -7.98 -10.59
CA LYS A 232 -1.54 -7.80 -11.95
C LYS A 232 -2.44 -8.96 -12.42
N PHE A 233 -2.70 -9.96 -11.57
CA PHE A 233 -3.52 -11.13 -11.92
C PHE A 233 -4.95 -10.73 -12.31
N SER A 234 -5.44 -11.33 -13.38
CA SER A 234 -6.81 -11.23 -13.87
C SER A 234 -7.39 -12.63 -14.04
N PRO A 235 -8.58 -12.93 -13.47
CA PRO A 235 -9.26 -14.21 -13.70
C PRO A 235 -9.61 -14.51 -15.16
N MET A 236 -9.67 -13.51 -16.04
CA MET A 236 -9.97 -13.70 -17.47
C MET A 236 -8.78 -14.34 -18.22
N ASN A 237 -7.57 -13.91 -17.89
CA ASN A 237 -6.32 -14.45 -18.43
C ASN A 237 -5.42 -14.96 -17.28
N PRO A 238 -5.71 -16.14 -16.71
CA PRO A 238 -5.06 -16.60 -15.50
C PRO A 238 -3.55 -16.89 -15.66
N ARG A 239 -3.08 -17.04 -16.90
CA ARG A 239 -1.67 -17.32 -17.25
C ARG A 239 -0.98 -16.14 -17.94
N ALA A 240 -1.56 -14.94 -17.89
CA ALA A 240 -0.86 -13.75 -18.35
C ALA A 240 0.39 -13.49 -17.48
N SER A 241 1.46 -12.97 -18.09
CA SER A 241 2.66 -12.55 -17.36
C SER A 241 2.35 -11.33 -16.48
N PRO A 242 2.74 -11.29 -15.19
CA PRO A 242 3.45 -12.33 -14.43
C PRO A 242 2.56 -13.52 -14.04
N GLU A 243 3.07 -14.75 -14.21
CA GLU A 243 2.32 -15.96 -13.89
C GLU A 243 2.20 -16.20 -12.37
N PRO A 244 1.07 -16.78 -11.89
CA PRO A 244 0.93 -17.20 -10.51
C PRO A 244 1.98 -18.25 -10.10
N THR A 245 2.68 -18.00 -9.00
CA THR A 245 3.70 -18.92 -8.49
C THR A 245 3.11 -19.89 -7.47
N LYS A 246 3.37 -21.19 -7.63
CA LYS A 246 3.00 -22.21 -6.65
C LYS A 246 4.03 -22.26 -5.52
N VAL A 247 3.57 -22.13 -4.28
CA VAL A 247 4.40 -22.06 -3.08
C VAL A 247 3.92 -23.09 -2.06
N THR A 248 4.87 -23.75 -1.38
CA THR A 248 4.57 -24.70 -0.30
C THR A 248 4.61 -23.99 1.05
N VAL A 249 3.58 -24.20 1.87
CA VAL A 249 3.47 -23.65 3.21
C VAL A 249 4.48 -24.33 4.14
N LYS A 250 5.48 -23.57 4.62
CA LYS A 250 6.54 -24.10 5.50
C LYS A 250 6.11 -24.12 6.98
N GLY A 251 5.25 -23.19 7.38
CA GLY A 251 4.77 -23.09 8.75
C GLY A 251 3.56 -22.16 8.85
N LEU A 252 2.71 -22.44 9.83
CA LEU A 252 1.56 -21.62 10.19
C LEU A 252 1.71 -21.22 11.66
N TYR A 253 1.43 -19.96 11.97
CA TYR A 253 1.61 -19.41 13.30
C TYR A 253 0.38 -18.63 13.77
N LEU A 254 0.05 -18.77 15.04
CA LEU A 254 -0.87 -17.88 15.73
C LEU A 254 -0.07 -16.71 16.31
N LEU A 255 -0.44 -15.48 15.95
CA LEU A 255 0.28 -14.27 16.34
C LEU A 255 -0.26 -13.76 17.69
N MET A 256 0.48 -13.99 18.77
CA MET A 256 0.14 -13.55 20.15
C MET A 256 0.89 -12.27 20.55
N GLY A 257 1.10 -11.36 19.59
CA GLY A 257 1.89 -10.14 19.77
C GLY A 257 3.38 -10.40 19.59
N ARG A 258 4.11 -10.66 20.69
CA ARG A 258 5.56 -10.99 20.64
C ARG A 258 5.82 -12.49 20.51
N ALA A 259 4.90 -13.31 20.99
CA ALA A 259 5.02 -14.75 20.90
C ALA A 259 4.32 -15.27 19.64
N LEU A 260 4.91 -16.29 19.04
CA LEU A 260 4.32 -17.07 17.95
C LEU A 260 4.02 -18.47 18.48
N GLU A 261 2.85 -18.98 18.17
CA GLU A 261 2.48 -20.37 18.48
C GLU A 261 2.32 -21.15 17.18
N ASN A 262 2.91 -22.35 17.11
CA ASN A 262 2.85 -23.17 15.90
C ASN A 262 1.45 -23.76 15.74
N LEU A 263 0.88 -23.61 14.54
CA LEU A 263 -0.38 -24.23 14.15
C LEU A 263 -0.12 -25.31 13.09
N GLU A 264 -0.87 -26.41 13.16
CA GLU A 264 -0.84 -27.46 12.13
C GLU A 264 -1.78 -27.14 10.97
N SER A 265 -2.95 -26.56 11.27
CA SER A 265 -3.97 -26.16 10.30
C SER A 265 -4.74 -24.92 10.74
N VAL A 266 -5.21 -24.13 9.79
CA VAL A 266 -6.01 -22.91 10.00
C VAL A 266 -7.28 -22.97 9.15
N SER A 267 -8.43 -22.65 9.75
CA SER A 267 -9.73 -22.60 9.07
C SER A 267 -10.12 -21.17 8.65
N ALA A 268 -11.12 -21.06 7.77
CA ALA A 268 -11.70 -19.79 7.36
C ALA A 268 -12.09 -18.88 8.55
N GLY A 269 -11.92 -17.57 8.38
CA GLY A 269 -12.21 -16.53 9.37
C GLY A 269 -11.03 -16.15 10.27
N VAL A 270 -10.01 -17.01 10.38
CA VAL A 270 -8.87 -16.81 11.30
C VAL A 270 -7.78 -15.94 10.67
N VAL A 271 -7.15 -15.11 11.51
CA VAL A 271 -5.95 -14.35 11.18
C VAL A 271 -4.73 -15.13 11.68
N PHE A 272 -3.74 -15.32 10.81
CA PHE A 272 -2.60 -16.20 11.07
C PHE A 272 -1.32 -15.67 10.39
N GLY A 273 -0.18 -16.11 10.89
CA GLY A 273 1.13 -15.95 10.27
C GLY A 273 1.43 -17.12 9.34
N ILE A 274 1.94 -16.86 8.14
CA ILE A 274 2.33 -17.89 7.17
C ILE A 274 3.80 -17.74 6.77
N ALA A 275 4.55 -18.83 6.92
CA ALA A 275 5.94 -18.94 6.52
C ALA A 275 6.07 -19.62 5.15
N GLY A 276 7.09 -19.18 4.39
CA GLY A 276 7.42 -19.74 3.07
C GLY A 276 7.03 -18.87 1.88
N LEU A 277 6.42 -17.71 2.10
CA LEU A 277 6.02 -16.77 1.03
C LEU A 277 7.12 -15.77 0.64
N GLU A 278 8.31 -15.91 1.23
CA GLU A 278 9.43 -15.02 0.98
C GLU A 278 9.86 -15.05 -0.49
N GLY A 279 10.00 -13.87 -1.10
CA GLY A 279 10.39 -13.74 -2.51
C GLY A 279 9.24 -13.91 -3.52
N HIS A 280 8.09 -14.45 -3.11
CA HIS A 280 6.92 -14.63 -3.97
C HIS A 280 5.90 -13.48 -3.83
N ILE A 281 5.87 -12.83 -2.67
CA ILE A 281 5.01 -11.68 -2.39
C ILE A 281 5.87 -10.42 -2.25
N MET A 282 5.41 -9.32 -2.84
CA MET A 282 5.98 -7.99 -2.60
C MET A 282 5.43 -7.41 -1.30
N LYS A 283 4.33 -6.63 -1.35
CA LYS A 283 3.72 -5.99 -0.17
C LYS A 283 2.49 -6.76 0.33
N THR A 284 1.57 -7.02 -0.60
CA THR A 284 0.32 -7.73 -0.39
C THR A 284 0.21 -8.86 -1.41
N GLY A 285 -0.59 -9.87 -1.09
CA GLY A 285 -0.77 -11.01 -1.99
C GLY A 285 -2.05 -11.76 -1.69
N THR A 286 -2.67 -12.29 -2.73
CA THR A 286 -3.83 -13.18 -2.59
C THR A 286 -3.37 -14.62 -2.77
N LEU A 287 -3.83 -15.50 -1.89
CA LEU A 287 -3.49 -16.91 -1.85
C LEU A 287 -4.71 -17.71 -2.31
N CYS A 288 -4.53 -18.58 -3.30
CA CYS A 288 -5.61 -19.38 -3.87
C CYS A 288 -5.21 -20.86 -4.02
N SER A 289 -6.14 -21.79 -3.85
CA SER A 289 -5.92 -23.20 -4.19
C SER A 289 -5.95 -23.48 -5.69
N GLN A 290 -6.75 -22.72 -6.44
CA GLN A 290 -6.89 -22.82 -7.89
C GLN A 290 -6.53 -21.51 -8.59
N ILE A 291 -6.13 -21.59 -9.85
CA ILE A 291 -5.80 -20.45 -10.70
C ILE A 291 -7.04 -20.01 -11.50
N ASP A 292 -7.76 -20.98 -12.07
CA ASP A 292 -8.93 -20.70 -12.90
C ASP A 292 -10.08 -20.14 -12.05
N GLY A 293 -10.61 -18.97 -12.44
CA GLY A 293 -11.68 -18.29 -11.73
C GLY A 293 -11.32 -17.80 -10.32
N ALA A 294 -10.03 -17.63 -10.01
CA ALA A 294 -9.57 -17.13 -8.73
C ALA A 294 -9.85 -15.62 -8.55
N VAL A 295 -10.08 -15.18 -7.31
CA VAL A 295 -10.31 -13.76 -6.99
C VAL A 295 -8.99 -13.07 -6.70
N ASN A 296 -8.78 -11.87 -7.26
CA ASN A 296 -7.66 -11.02 -6.89
C ASN A 296 -8.09 -9.98 -5.86
N LEU A 297 -7.64 -10.13 -4.61
CA LEU A 297 -7.88 -9.16 -3.54
C LEU A 297 -6.72 -8.16 -3.36
N ALA A 298 -5.65 -8.26 -4.15
CA ALA A 298 -4.45 -7.41 -4.05
C ALA A 298 -4.66 -5.95 -4.51
N GLY A 299 -5.91 -5.52 -4.69
CA GLY A 299 -6.30 -4.16 -5.07
C GLY A 299 -6.61 -3.22 -3.90
N VAL A 300 -6.46 -3.65 -2.64
CA VAL A 300 -6.69 -2.77 -1.48
C VAL A 300 -5.55 -1.75 -1.37
N SER A 301 -5.77 -0.58 -1.95
CA SER A 301 -4.83 0.54 -1.97
C SER A 301 -4.56 1.12 -0.57
N LEU A 302 -3.34 1.60 -0.38
CA LEU A 302 -2.99 2.47 0.74
C LEU A 302 -3.75 3.79 0.66
N SER A 303 -4.23 4.27 1.81
CA SER A 303 -5.04 5.50 1.89
C SER A 303 -4.26 6.76 1.48
N HIS A 304 -2.93 6.74 1.61
CA HIS A 304 -2.07 7.86 1.24
C HIS A 304 -0.82 7.35 0.51
N PRO A 305 -0.52 7.84 -0.71
CA PRO A 305 0.76 7.56 -1.34
C PRO A 305 1.91 8.11 -0.48
N PRO A 306 3.12 7.53 -0.53
CA PRO A 306 4.28 8.11 0.13
C PRO A 306 4.64 9.46 -0.51
N ILE A 307 5.07 10.42 0.32
CA ILE A 307 5.27 11.82 -0.09
C ILE A 307 6.69 12.29 0.19
N VAL A 308 7.38 11.78 1.21
CA VAL A 308 8.75 12.18 1.50
C VAL A 308 9.72 11.27 0.75
N ARG A 309 10.59 11.85 -0.07
CA ARG A 309 11.66 11.16 -0.83
C ARG A 309 13.01 11.53 -0.22
N VAL A 310 13.84 10.52 0.05
CA VAL A 310 15.19 10.72 0.59
C VAL A 310 16.18 9.81 -0.13
N ALA A 311 17.26 10.41 -0.63
CA ALA A 311 18.40 9.66 -1.17
C ALA A 311 19.21 9.05 -0.01
N LEU A 312 19.57 7.78 -0.14
CA LEU A 312 20.29 7.00 0.84
C LEU A 312 21.61 6.50 0.27
N GLU A 313 22.67 6.68 1.03
CA GLU A 313 24.00 6.18 0.70
C GLU A 313 24.60 5.48 1.91
N PRO A 314 25.29 4.34 1.74
CA PRO A 314 26.02 3.73 2.84
C PRO A 314 27.27 4.56 3.13
N VAL A 315 27.60 4.76 4.41
CA VAL A 315 28.84 5.47 4.81
C VAL A 315 30.06 4.75 4.26
N ASN A 316 30.01 3.41 4.25
CA ASN A 316 31.02 2.55 3.66
C ASN A 316 30.52 2.00 2.30
N PRO A 317 31.18 2.32 1.17
CA PRO A 317 30.78 1.84 -0.15
C PRO A 317 30.75 0.31 -0.28
N ALA A 318 31.55 -0.42 0.50
CA ALA A 318 31.56 -1.88 0.48
C ALA A 318 30.24 -2.51 0.95
N ASP A 319 29.46 -1.79 1.76
CA ASP A 319 28.19 -2.26 2.33
C ASP A 319 26.97 -1.93 1.45
N LEU A 320 27.18 -1.42 0.23
CA LEU A 320 26.10 -1.08 -0.71
C LEU A 320 25.14 -2.25 -0.96
N ASN A 321 25.67 -3.44 -1.20
CA ASN A 321 24.84 -4.63 -1.42
C ASN A 321 24.00 -5.01 -0.18
N LYS A 322 24.53 -4.79 1.02
CA LYS A 322 23.79 -5.00 2.27
C LYS A 322 22.65 -4.00 2.40
N MET A 323 22.91 -2.73 2.08
CA MET A 323 21.89 -1.68 2.07
C MET A 323 20.77 -2.01 1.07
N ILE A 324 21.09 -2.40 -0.16
CA ILE A 324 20.10 -2.76 -1.20
C ILE A 324 19.24 -3.94 -0.73
N ASN A 325 19.84 -4.97 -0.15
CA ASN A 325 19.09 -6.11 0.38
C ASN A 325 18.20 -5.70 1.56
N GLY A 326 18.71 -4.84 2.45
CA GLY A 326 17.93 -4.29 3.55
C GLY A 326 16.75 -3.42 3.09
N LEU A 327 16.94 -2.60 2.05
CA LEU A 327 15.88 -1.77 1.46
C LEU A 327 14.78 -2.63 0.84
N LYS A 328 15.14 -3.69 0.12
CA LYS A 328 14.17 -4.67 -0.41
C LYS A 328 13.40 -5.40 0.69
N MET A 329 14.05 -5.70 1.82
CA MET A 329 13.36 -6.29 2.98
C MET A 329 12.41 -5.28 3.64
N LEU A 330 12.85 -4.02 3.78
CA LEU A 330 12.05 -2.94 4.36
C LEU A 330 10.80 -2.66 3.51
N GLU A 331 10.92 -2.60 2.18
CA GLU A 331 9.79 -2.39 1.26
C GLU A 331 8.72 -3.48 1.37
N ARG A 332 9.12 -4.74 1.57
CA ARG A 332 8.18 -5.85 1.81
C ARG A 332 7.58 -5.77 3.21
N SER A 333 8.39 -5.35 4.18
CA SER A 333 8.04 -5.26 5.60
C SER A 333 7.21 -4.03 5.94
N ASP A 334 7.11 -3.02 5.08
CA ASP A 334 6.33 -1.82 5.34
C ASP A 334 5.51 -1.40 4.12
N PRO A 335 4.17 -1.34 4.22
CA PRO A 335 3.34 -1.07 3.05
C PRO A 335 3.57 0.34 2.48
N CYS A 336 3.86 1.33 3.33
CA CYS A 336 4.04 2.73 2.91
C CYS A 336 5.44 3.03 2.38
N ALA A 337 6.44 2.18 2.62
CA ALA A 337 7.78 2.34 2.08
C ALA A 337 7.82 1.90 0.61
N GLN A 338 8.46 2.70 -0.23
CA GLN A 338 8.78 2.32 -1.62
C GLN A 338 10.25 2.60 -1.86
N TYR A 339 10.89 1.75 -2.64
CA TYR A 339 12.30 1.87 -2.97
C TYR A 339 12.45 2.05 -4.49
N GLU A 340 13.05 3.17 -4.89
CA GLU A 340 13.27 3.54 -6.29
C GLU A 340 14.77 3.79 -6.52
N VAL A 341 15.26 3.45 -7.71
CA VAL A 341 16.59 3.85 -8.17
C VAL A 341 16.41 4.91 -9.25
N LEU A 342 16.89 6.12 -8.98
CA LEU A 342 16.81 7.20 -9.95
C LEU A 342 17.73 6.94 -11.15
N PRO A 343 17.47 7.56 -12.32
CA PRO A 343 18.39 7.49 -13.47
C PRO A 343 19.80 8.03 -13.19
N SER A 344 19.99 8.82 -12.12
CA SER A 344 21.31 9.25 -11.62
C SER A 344 22.12 8.10 -10.99
N GLY A 345 21.47 6.99 -10.65
CA GLY A 345 22.04 5.89 -9.88
C GLY A 345 21.84 6.03 -8.37
N GLU A 346 21.15 7.08 -7.91
CA GLU A 346 20.85 7.30 -6.49
C GLU A 346 19.75 6.36 -6.00
N HIS A 347 19.93 5.81 -4.80
CA HIS A 347 18.96 4.97 -4.13
C HIS A 347 18.02 5.83 -3.29
N VAL A 348 16.74 5.89 -3.66
CA VAL A 348 15.75 6.75 -2.99
C VAL A 348 14.71 5.90 -2.29
N ILE A 349 14.44 6.25 -1.03
CA ILE A 349 13.30 5.72 -0.29
C ILE A 349 12.16 6.75 -0.30
N LEU A 350 10.94 6.29 -0.57
CA LEU A 350 9.72 7.08 -0.41
C LEU A 350 8.99 6.63 0.84
N THR A 351 8.58 7.58 1.68
CA THR A 351 7.87 7.33 2.94
C THR A 351 6.70 8.29 3.11
N ALA A 352 5.73 7.91 3.95
CA ALA A 352 4.54 8.74 4.22
C ALA A 352 4.85 10.10 4.89
N GLY A 353 5.97 10.25 5.61
CA GLY A 353 6.28 11.47 6.37
C GLY A 353 7.61 11.38 7.11
N GLU A 354 8.03 12.46 7.76
CA GLU A 354 9.33 12.56 8.44
C GLU A 354 9.50 11.56 9.59
N LEU A 355 8.52 11.46 10.48
CA LEU A 355 8.54 10.48 11.57
C LEU A 355 8.60 9.03 11.04
N HIS A 356 7.94 8.79 9.91
CA HIS A 356 7.96 7.48 9.27
C HIS A 356 9.35 7.18 8.70
N LEU A 357 9.98 8.16 8.04
CA LEU A 357 11.36 8.06 7.57
C LEU A 357 12.34 7.75 8.71
N GLU A 358 12.25 8.44 9.85
CA GLU A 358 13.14 8.17 10.99
C GLU A 358 13.06 6.72 11.46
N ARG A 359 11.84 6.17 11.52
CA ARG A 359 11.61 4.78 11.86
C ARG A 359 12.18 3.83 10.80
N CYS A 360 11.94 4.10 9.52
CA CYS A 360 12.49 3.32 8.41
C CYS A 360 14.02 3.29 8.44
N LEU A 361 14.66 4.44 8.69
CA LEU A 361 16.12 4.54 8.81
C LEU A 361 16.66 3.76 10.01
N LYS A 362 15.96 3.83 11.14
CA LYS A 362 16.31 3.04 12.33
C LYS A 362 16.21 1.54 12.06
N ASP A 363 15.11 1.08 11.49
CA ASP A 363 14.89 -0.33 11.17
C ASP A 363 15.93 -0.83 10.14
N LEU A 364 16.31 0.00 9.16
CA LEU A 364 17.32 -0.34 8.16
C LEU A 364 18.72 -0.47 8.78
N ARG A 365 19.09 0.43 9.71
CA ARG A 365 20.39 0.41 10.41
C ARG A 365 20.49 -0.70 11.45
N GLU A 366 19.43 -0.96 12.22
CA GLU A 366 19.48 -1.89 13.37
C GLU A 366 19.10 -3.33 12.97
N ARG A 367 18.10 -3.51 12.10
CA ARG A 367 17.50 -4.83 11.84
C ARG A 367 17.86 -5.42 10.49
N PHE A 368 17.67 -4.66 9.41
CA PHE A 368 17.72 -5.21 8.05
C PHE A 368 19.13 -5.21 7.45
N ALA A 369 19.71 -4.03 7.20
CA ALA A 369 20.99 -3.90 6.52
C ALA A 369 22.18 -4.03 7.49
N LYS A 370 21.97 -3.69 8.77
CA LYS A 370 23.02 -3.68 9.82
C LYS A 370 24.26 -2.91 9.38
N CYS A 371 24.05 -1.78 8.70
CA CYS A 371 25.10 -0.89 8.21
C CYS A 371 24.78 0.56 8.54
N GLU A 372 25.81 1.39 8.62
CA GLU A 372 25.65 2.84 8.77
C GLU A 372 25.25 3.46 7.44
N ILE A 373 24.14 4.19 7.46
CA ILE A 373 23.52 4.79 6.27
C ILE A 373 23.40 6.28 6.49
N GLN A 374 23.94 7.04 5.56
CA GLN A 374 23.78 8.47 5.43
C GLN A 374 22.52 8.76 4.62
N ALA A 375 21.64 9.58 5.19
CA ALA A 375 20.44 10.05 4.52
C ALA A 375 20.67 11.49 4.05
N GLY A 376 20.27 11.79 2.82
CA GLY A 376 20.21 13.14 2.28
C GLY A 376 19.08 13.98 2.89
N GLU A 377 18.88 15.18 2.35
CA GLU A 377 17.76 16.04 2.77
C GLU A 377 16.42 15.46 2.34
N SER A 378 15.39 15.69 3.16
CA SER A 378 14.03 15.29 2.84
C SER A 378 13.45 16.20 1.76
N ILE A 379 13.11 15.59 0.63
CA ILE A 379 12.51 16.27 -0.51
C ILE A 379 11.08 15.76 -0.71
N VAL A 380 10.19 16.63 -1.12
CA VAL A 380 8.81 16.29 -1.48
C VAL A 380 8.69 16.39 -3.00
N PRO A 381 8.14 15.37 -3.71
CA PRO A 381 7.95 15.43 -5.14
C PRO A 381 6.95 16.54 -5.46
N TYR A 382 7.36 17.42 -6.37
CA TYR A 382 6.50 18.48 -6.85
C TYR A 382 5.62 17.96 -8.00
N ARG A 383 4.60 18.73 -8.37
CA ARG A 383 3.92 18.56 -9.65
C ARG A 383 4.14 19.80 -10.51
N GLU A 384 4.09 19.66 -11.81
CA GLU A 384 4.24 20.79 -12.73
C GLU A 384 2.88 21.17 -13.32
N THR A 385 2.60 22.46 -13.46
CA THR A 385 1.33 22.94 -14.05
C THR A 385 1.56 24.21 -14.87
N ILE A 386 0.57 24.61 -15.66
CA ILE A 386 0.57 25.86 -16.42
C ILE A 386 -0.62 26.70 -16.02
N ILE A 387 -0.42 28.02 -16.02
CA ILE A 387 -1.48 29.00 -15.80
C ILE A 387 -1.46 30.07 -16.88
N SER A 388 -2.63 30.68 -17.10
CA SER A 388 -2.71 31.95 -17.82
C SER A 388 -2.39 33.07 -16.83
N ALA A 389 -1.27 33.77 -17.01
CA ALA A 389 -0.85 34.89 -16.18
C ALA A 389 -0.96 36.21 -16.97
N ALA A 390 -1.11 37.34 -16.27
CA ALA A 390 -1.18 38.65 -16.92
C ALA A 390 0.15 39.05 -17.59
N GLU A 391 1.28 38.69 -16.96
CA GLU A 391 2.63 38.95 -17.46
C GLU A 391 3.20 37.69 -18.11
N MET A 392 2.93 37.50 -19.40
CA MET A 392 3.48 36.40 -20.21
C MET A 392 4.20 36.96 -21.44
N ASN A 393 5.26 36.27 -21.85
CA ASN A 393 5.93 36.55 -23.13
C ASN A 393 4.94 36.40 -24.29
N PRO A 394 5.09 37.15 -25.39
CA PRO A 394 4.27 36.93 -26.59
C PRO A 394 4.38 35.47 -27.07
N PRO A 395 3.33 34.91 -27.70
CA PRO A 395 3.37 33.55 -28.22
C PRO A 395 4.56 33.36 -29.17
N LYS A 396 5.21 32.20 -29.13
CA LYS A 396 6.35 31.91 -30.02
C LYS A 396 6.02 32.09 -31.50
N ASN A 397 4.79 31.75 -31.90
CA ASN A 397 4.26 31.98 -33.24
C ASN A 397 3.17 33.07 -33.19
N PRO A 398 3.38 34.24 -33.81
CA PRO A 398 2.42 35.34 -33.73
C PRO A 398 1.12 35.09 -34.52
N ASP A 399 1.17 34.22 -35.53
CA ASP A 399 0.03 33.92 -36.40
C ASP A 399 -0.91 32.86 -35.85
N LEU A 400 -0.48 32.13 -34.81
CA LEU A 400 -1.20 31.00 -34.23
C LEU A 400 -1.63 31.30 -32.80
N PRO A 401 -2.73 30.68 -32.33
CA PRO A 401 -3.12 30.81 -30.94
C PRO A 401 -2.01 30.27 -30.01
N ARG A 402 -1.94 30.83 -28.81
CA ARG A 402 -0.95 30.44 -27.79
C ARG A 402 -1.00 28.94 -27.48
N GLY A 403 0.17 28.37 -27.25
CA GLY A 403 0.37 26.96 -26.94
C GLY A 403 0.36 26.06 -28.17
N THR A 404 0.15 26.61 -29.38
CA THR A 404 0.22 25.85 -30.64
C THR A 404 1.67 25.72 -31.10
N VAL A 405 2.11 24.48 -31.24
CA VAL A 405 3.44 24.12 -31.71
C VAL A 405 3.28 23.30 -32.99
N ILE A 406 3.95 23.76 -34.05
CA ILE A 406 4.15 23.00 -35.27
C ILE A 406 5.51 22.32 -35.15
N ALA A 407 5.51 20.99 -35.12
CA ALA A 407 6.71 20.19 -35.02
C ALA A 407 6.87 19.38 -36.30
N THR A 408 8.03 19.51 -36.96
CA THR A 408 8.36 18.82 -38.20
C THR A 408 9.54 17.87 -37.94
N SER A 409 9.43 16.63 -38.42
CA SER A 409 10.50 15.63 -38.33
C SER A 409 11.76 16.09 -39.06
N GLY A 410 12.93 15.60 -38.64
CA GLY A 410 14.20 15.89 -39.30
C GLY A 410 14.22 15.45 -40.76
N SER A 411 13.48 14.40 -41.10
CA SER A 411 13.31 13.93 -42.48
C SER A 411 12.26 14.72 -43.27
N LYS A 412 11.55 15.67 -42.64
CA LYS A 412 10.42 16.45 -43.19
C LYS A 412 9.20 15.64 -43.65
N GLN A 413 9.26 14.34 -43.45
CA GLN A 413 8.21 13.37 -43.79
C GLN A 413 6.96 13.50 -42.93
N LEU A 414 7.10 14.08 -41.74
CA LEU A 414 6.04 14.16 -40.76
C LEU A 414 5.96 15.55 -40.15
N LYS A 415 4.77 16.14 -40.16
CA LYS A 415 4.47 17.39 -39.47
C LYS A 415 3.22 17.24 -38.59
N PHE A 416 3.39 17.58 -37.31
CA PHE A 416 2.35 17.63 -36.30
C PHE A 416 2.03 19.06 -35.90
N GLN A 417 0.76 19.33 -35.65
CA GLN A 417 0.29 20.54 -35.00
C GLN A 417 -0.44 20.17 -33.71
N ILE A 418 0.15 20.55 -32.59
CA ILE A 418 -0.37 20.26 -31.24
C ILE A 418 -0.59 21.58 -30.52
N ARG A 419 -1.68 21.68 -29.77
CA ARG A 419 -1.98 22.83 -28.93
C ARG A 419 -2.12 22.42 -27.47
N VAL A 420 -1.36 23.06 -26.60
CA VAL A 420 -1.39 22.84 -25.14
C VAL A 420 -2.15 23.96 -24.46
N ARG A 421 -3.00 23.64 -23.48
CA ARG A 421 -3.77 24.61 -22.68
C ARG A 421 -3.86 24.20 -21.20
N PRO A 422 -3.98 25.17 -20.27
CA PRO A 422 -4.27 24.86 -18.87
C PRO A 422 -5.69 24.31 -18.72
N LEU A 423 -5.85 23.28 -17.89
CA LEU A 423 -7.15 22.70 -17.56
C LEU A 423 -7.79 23.48 -16.40
N PRO A 424 -9.10 23.79 -16.44
CA PRO A 424 -9.81 24.40 -15.32
C PRO A 424 -9.71 23.56 -14.03
N ARG A 425 -9.54 24.24 -12.89
CA ARG A 425 -9.34 23.58 -11.57
C ARG A 425 -10.46 22.63 -11.18
N SER A 426 -11.71 23.00 -11.48
CA SER A 426 -12.89 22.17 -11.22
C SER A 426 -12.79 20.80 -11.87
N ILE A 427 -12.27 20.74 -13.10
CA ILE A 427 -12.12 19.51 -13.87
C ILE A 427 -10.92 18.70 -13.36
N SER A 428 -9.77 19.35 -13.13
CA SER A 428 -8.60 18.64 -12.61
C SER A 428 -8.87 18.02 -11.23
N GLU A 429 -9.57 18.72 -10.34
CA GLU A 429 -9.94 18.20 -9.02
C GLU A 429 -10.97 17.07 -9.12
N PHE A 430 -11.92 17.16 -10.06
CA PHE A 430 -12.88 16.09 -10.32
C PHE A 430 -12.17 14.81 -10.80
N LEU A 431 -11.25 14.92 -11.75
CA LEU A 431 -10.49 13.79 -12.28
C LEU A 431 -9.63 13.12 -11.20
N LEU A 432 -8.98 13.90 -10.32
CA LEU A 432 -8.23 13.35 -9.20
C LEU A 432 -9.13 12.60 -8.21
N LYS A 433 -10.33 13.12 -7.92
CA LYS A 433 -11.30 12.45 -7.04
C LYS A 433 -11.85 11.16 -7.63
N GLN A 434 -11.96 11.08 -8.96
CA GLN A 434 -12.54 9.95 -9.70
C GLN A 434 -11.50 9.07 -10.41
N ALA A 435 -10.26 9.05 -9.91
CA ALA A 435 -9.15 8.28 -10.46
C ALA A 435 -9.47 6.77 -10.59
N GLU A 436 -10.17 6.18 -9.60
CA GLU A 436 -10.56 4.77 -9.59
C GLU A 436 -11.58 4.45 -10.70
N THR A 437 -12.56 5.33 -10.91
CA THR A 437 -13.56 5.20 -11.98
C THR A 437 -12.90 5.23 -13.35
N ILE A 438 -11.94 6.14 -13.57
CA ILE A 438 -11.16 6.22 -14.82
C ILE A 438 -10.40 4.91 -15.08
N LYS A 439 -9.74 4.37 -14.04
CA LYS A 439 -9.03 3.08 -14.12
C LYS A 439 -9.96 1.94 -14.54
N ARG A 440 -11.19 1.90 -14.01
CA ARG A 440 -12.21 0.90 -14.36
C ARG A 440 -12.66 1.02 -15.83
N ILE A 441 -12.81 2.23 -16.35
CA ILE A 441 -13.17 2.47 -17.76
C ILE A 441 -12.09 1.89 -18.70
N TYR A 442 -10.81 2.15 -18.43
CA TYR A 442 -9.73 1.56 -19.23
C TYR A 442 -9.62 0.05 -19.09
N GLY A 443 -9.87 -0.50 -17.90
CA GLY A 443 -9.98 -1.95 -17.69
C GLY A 443 -11.03 -2.54 -18.64
N ARG A 444 -12.27 -2.02 -18.58
CA ARG A 444 -13.39 -2.44 -19.44
C ARG A 444 -13.08 -2.39 -20.94
N ARG A 445 -12.37 -1.36 -21.39
CA ARG A 445 -12.00 -1.22 -22.81
C ARG A 445 -10.97 -2.25 -23.27
N ARG A 446 -9.95 -2.54 -22.45
CA ARG A 446 -8.99 -3.62 -22.74
C ARG A 446 -9.70 -4.97 -22.88
N HIS A 447 -10.70 -5.24 -22.04
CA HIS A 447 -11.48 -6.48 -22.10
C HIS A 447 -12.20 -6.65 -23.45
N LEU A 448 -12.79 -5.58 -24.00
CA LEU A 448 -13.47 -5.60 -25.30
C LEU A 448 -12.52 -5.83 -26.48
N SER A 449 -11.28 -5.31 -26.43
CA SER A 449 -10.30 -5.48 -27.51
C SER A 449 -9.70 -6.89 -27.59
N THR A 450 -9.53 -7.59 -26.46
CA THR A 450 -8.97 -8.96 -26.42
C THR A 450 -9.94 -10.06 -26.87
N ASP A 451 -11.26 -9.84 -26.78
CA ASP A 451 -12.23 -10.82 -27.29
C ASP A 451 -12.41 -10.73 -28.82
N ALA A 452 -12.07 -9.60 -29.44
CA ALA A 452 -12.14 -9.42 -30.89
C ALA A 452 -10.93 -10.02 -31.66
N THR A 453 -9.83 -10.34 -30.98
CA THR A 453 -8.56 -10.79 -31.59
C THR A 453 -8.32 -12.30 -31.53
N LYS A 454 -9.24 -13.09 -30.98
CA LYS A 454 -9.15 -14.58 -30.97
C LYS A 454 -9.41 -15.26 -32.32
N GLU A 455 -9.51 -14.51 -33.43
CA GLU A 455 -9.69 -15.06 -34.79
C GLU A 455 -8.50 -14.84 -35.76
N SER A 456 -7.33 -14.38 -35.29
CA SER A 456 -6.14 -14.34 -36.16
C SER A 456 -4.86 -14.67 -35.41
N ASP A 457 -4.32 -15.86 -35.69
CA ASP A 457 -2.95 -16.26 -35.37
C ASP A 457 -1.95 -15.24 -35.96
N ASP A 458 -1.21 -14.56 -35.08
CA ASP A 458 0.22 -14.32 -35.27
C ASP A 458 0.89 -14.06 -33.90
N ASP A 459 1.85 -14.91 -33.55
CA ASP A 459 2.63 -14.88 -32.30
C ASP A 459 3.74 -13.83 -32.43
N THR A 460 3.52 -12.64 -31.87
CA THR A 460 4.63 -11.76 -31.49
C THR A 460 4.40 -11.22 -30.07
N PRO A 461 5.28 -11.56 -29.09
CA PRO A 461 5.18 -11.01 -27.76
C PRO A 461 5.74 -9.59 -27.76
N GLU A 462 4.85 -8.59 -27.76
CA GLU A 462 5.26 -7.21 -27.47
C GLU A 462 5.90 -7.16 -26.07
N THR A 463 7.16 -6.76 -26.06
CA THR A 463 8.05 -6.81 -24.91
C THR A 463 7.84 -5.55 -24.07
N ASP A 464 6.80 -5.53 -23.24
CA ASP A 464 6.64 -4.47 -22.25
C ASP A 464 7.50 -4.76 -21.00
N SER A 465 8.44 -3.86 -20.77
CA SER A 465 9.47 -3.92 -19.72
C SER A 465 8.89 -4.09 -18.30
N PRO A 466 9.59 -4.76 -17.37
CA PRO A 466 9.05 -5.15 -16.05
C PRO A 466 8.87 -4.03 -15.02
N HIS A 467 9.09 -2.77 -15.38
CA HIS A 467 9.20 -1.62 -14.46
C HIS A 467 8.03 -0.63 -14.56
N GLU A 468 6.81 -1.11 -14.83
CA GLU A 468 5.63 -0.30 -14.51
C GLU A 468 5.29 -0.47 -13.03
N ASP A 469 6.01 0.30 -12.21
CA ASP A 469 5.69 0.56 -10.81
C ASP A 469 4.28 1.17 -10.74
N ARG A 470 3.33 0.33 -10.35
CA ARG A 470 1.99 0.76 -9.92
C ARG A 470 2.15 1.49 -8.61
N GLU A 471 2.48 2.77 -8.70
CA GLU A 471 2.26 3.70 -7.60
C GLU A 471 0.77 3.68 -7.24
N GLU A 472 0.53 3.42 -5.97
CA GLU A 472 -0.76 3.37 -5.31
C GLU A 472 -1.40 4.75 -5.34
N GLY A 473 -2.30 4.95 -6.31
CA GLY A 473 -3.17 6.12 -6.36
C GLY A 473 -4.12 6.13 -5.17
N ALA A 474 -4.15 7.26 -4.47
CA ALA A 474 -4.90 7.52 -3.24
C ALA A 474 -6.38 7.08 -3.33
N THR A 475 -6.82 6.25 -2.38
CA THR A 475 -8.24 6.02 -2.15
C THR A 475 -8.78 7.08 -1.19
N SER A 476 -9.77 7.84 -1.63
CA SER A 476 -10.86 8.23 -0.75
C SER A 476 -12.02 7.32 -1.07
N SER A 477 -12.53 6.58 -0.09
CA SER A 477 -13.82 5.91 -0.14
C SER A 477 -14.91 6.96 -0.38
N ARG A 478 -15.14 7.31 -1.64
CA ARG A 478 -16.15 8.27 -2.08
C ARG A 478 -16.64 7.81 -3.44
N THR A 479 -17.81 7.16 -3.42
CA THR A 479 -18.74 7.01 -4.53
C THR A 479 -18.05 6.76 -5.88
N THR A 480 -17.65 5.51 -6.12
CA THR A 480 -17.31 5.05 -7.47
C THR A 480 -18.56 5.23 -8.35
N LEU A 481 -18.50 6.16 -9.30
CA LEU A 481 -19.60 6.45 -10.19
C LEU A 481 -19.71 5.38 -11.28
N SER A 482 -20.92 5.15 -11.79
CA SER A 482 -21.07 4.39 -13.03
C SER A 482 -20.39 5.13 -14.19
N ALA A 483 -19.99 4.42 -15.25
CA ALA A 483 -19.36 5.07 -16.40
C ALA A 483 -20.27 6.14 -17.06
N GLU A 484 -21.58 5.94 -16.99
CA GLU A 484 -22.58 6.89 -17.50
C GLU A 484 -22.71 8.12 -16.60
N ASP A 485 -22.71 7.92 -15.28
CA ASP A 485 -22.81 9.04 -14.33
C ASP A 485 -21.52 9.86 -14.29
N PHE A 486 -20.37 9.20 -14.41
CA PHE A 486 -19.09 9.87 -14.62
C PHE A 486 -19.12 10.77 -15.86
N LYS A 487 -19.68 10.29 -16.98
CA LYS A 487 -19.82 11.08 -18.21
C LYS A 487 -20.71 12.30 -18.01
N LYS A 488 -21.86 12.14 -17.34
CA LYS A 488 -22.80 13.24 -17.05
C LYS A 488 -22.19 14.29 -16.11
N GLU A 489 -21.50 13.85 -15.06
CA GLU A 489 -20.84 14.78 -14.13
C GLU A 489 -19.67 15.50 -14.79
N LEU A 490 -18.87 14.80 -15.61
CA LEU A 490 -17.79 15.42 -16.37
C LEU A 490 -18.32 16.44 -17.38
N GLU A 491 -19.41 16.13 -18.08
CA GLU A 491 -20.09 17.07 -18.98
C GLU A 491 -20.62 18.29 -18.24
N THR A 492 -21.20 18.08 -17.05
CA THR A 492 -21.63 19.17 -16.16
C THR A 492 -20.44 20.05 -15.78
N CYS A 493 -19.30 19.46 -15.42
CA CYS A 493 -18.07 20.19 -15.11
C CYS A 493 -17.57 21.02 -16.29
N PHE A 494 -17.58 20.48 -17.52
CA PHE A 494 -17.21 21.23 -18.72
C PHE A 494 -18.18 22.39 -19.00
N SER A 495 -19.48 22.18 -18.85
CA SER A 495 -20.51 23.21 -19.08
C SER A 495 -20.49 24.34 -18.04
N ALA A 496 -20.04 24.05 -16.82
CA ALA A 496 -19.93 25.02 -15.74
C ALA A 496 -18.77 26.02 -15.95
N VAL A 497 -17.82 25.71 -16.83
CA VAL A 497 -16.69 26.59 -17.14
C VAL A 497 -17.19 27.82 -17.92
N LYS A 498 -17.00 29.00 -17.35
CA LYS A 498 -17.42 30.27 -17.97
C LYS A 498 -16.46 30.75 -19.06
N GLU A 499 -15.18 30.40 -18.94
CA GLU A 499 -14.10 30.76 -19.86
C GLU A 499 -14.05 29.79 -21.05
N ASP A 500 -13.75 30.27 -22.26
CA ASP A 500 -13.50 29.43 -23.45
C ASP A 500 -14.61 28.41 -23.79
N LYS A 501 -15.89 28.82 -23.71
CA LYS A 501 -17.04 27.93 -23.99
C LYS A 501 -16.99 27.25 -25.36
N GLU A 502 -16.41 27.89 -26.36
CA GLU A 502 -16.23 27.34 -27.71
C GLU A 502 -15.32 26.11 -27.74
N VAL A 503 -14.35 26.05 -26.82
CA VAL A 503 -13.36 24.98 -26.72
C VAL A 503 -13.93 23.81 -25.92
N TRP A 504 -14.64 24.11 -24.83
CA TRP A 504 -15.11 23.11 -23.87
C TRP A 504 -16.50 22.53 -24.17
N GLY A 505 -17.34 23.22 -24.95
CA GLY A 505 -18.73 22.82 -25.19
C GLY A 505 -18.93 21.46 -25.86
N ASN A 506 -17.93 20.94 -26.57
CA ASN A 506 -17.94 19.57 -27.15
C ASN A 506 -16.61 18.84 -26.88
N ALA A 507 -15.98 19.12 -25.74
CA ALA A 507 -14.69 18.53 -25.40
C ALA A 507 -14.82 17.04 -25.07
N LEU A 508 -15.90 16.62 -24.41
CA LEU A 508 -16.08 15.24 -23.93
C LEU A 508 -16.08 14.21 -25.07
N ALA A 509 -16.72 14.52 -26.20
CA ALA A 509 -16.74 13.64 -27.36
C ALA A 509 -15.40 13.54 -28.10
N LYS A 510 -14.42 14.39 -27.75
CA LYS A 510 -13.10 14.47 -28.37
C LYS A 510 -12.00 13.86 -27.51
N ILE A 511 -12.30 13.40 -26.30
CA ILE A 511 -11.31 12.82 -25.38
C ILE A 511 -10.77 11.53 -25.98
N LEU A 512 -9.44 11.45 -26.09
CA LEU A 512 -8.70 10.25 -26.44
C LEU A 512 -8.25 9.51 -25.19
N GLU A 513 -7.56 10.22 -24.30
CA GLU A 513 -6.89 9.60 -23.16
C GLU A 513 -6.71 10.54 -21.96
N PHE A 514 -6.51 9.94 -20.78
CA PHE A 514 -6.16 10.62 -19.53
C PHE A 514 -4.69 10.32 -19.18
N GLY A 515 -3.98 11.24 -18.53
CA GLY A 515 -2.56 11.06 -18.20
C GLY A 515 -2.12 11.81 -16.94
N PRO A 516 -0.98 11.45 -16.32
CA PRO A 516 -0.12 10.30 -16.64
C PRO A 516 -0.73 8.95 -16.23
N LYS A 517 -0.13 7.85 -16.69
CA LYS A 517 -0.49 6.45 -16.37
C LYS A 517 -1.97 6.09 -16.61
N LYS A 518 -2.64 6.71 -17.59
CA LYS A 518 -4.07 6.47 -17.91
C LYS A 518 -5.06 6.82 -16.78
N ILE A 519 -4.64 7.54 -15.73
CA ILE A 519 -5.47 7.82 -14.54
C ILE A 519 -5.40 9.30 -14.12
N GLY A 520 -4.34 10.03 -14.49
CA GLY A 520 -4.10 11.39 -14.01
C GLY A 520 -5.02 12.49 -14.58
N ALA A 521 -4.87 13.68 -14.03
CA ALA A 521 -5.69 14.86 -14.32
C ALA A 521 -5.21 15.69 -15.54
N ASN A 522 -4.61 15.03 -16.52
CA ASN A 522 -4.31 15.60 -17.84
C ASN A 522 -5.15 14.90 -18.90
N ILE A 523 -5.51 15.61 -19.97
CA ILE A 523 -6.41 15.09 -21.00
C ILE A 523 -5.80 15.31 -22.38
N LEU A 524 -5.85 14.27 -23.22
CA LEU A 524 -5.56 14.32 -24.64
C LEU A 524 -6.85 14.39 -25.45
N PHE A 525 -6.94 15.34 -26.37
CA PHE A 525 -8.11 15.59 -27.23
C PHE A 525 -7.76 15.44 -28.72
N ASP A 526 -8.66 14.83 -29.48
CA ASP A 526 -8.63 14.85 -30.95
C ASP A 526 -9.48 16.01 -31.49
N THR A 527 -8.81 17.00 -32.08
CA THR A 527 -9.45 18.11 -32.80
C THR A 527 -9.17 18.08 -34.29
N THR A 528 -8.63 16.97 -34.81
CA THR A 528 -8.35 16.83 -36.23
C THR A 528 -9.66 16.88 -37.04
N PRO A 529 -9.70 17.57 -38.19
CA PRO A 529 -10.91 17.71 -39.01
C PRO A 529 -11.43 16.37 -39.53
N THR A 530 -10.56 15.38 -39.64
CA THR A 530 -10.85 14.02 -40.11
C THR A 530 -11.32 13.07 -39.01
N GLY A 531 -11.15 13.41 -37.72
CA GLY A 531 -11.51 12.53 -36.60
C GLY A 531 -10.84 11.16 -36.68
N ARG A 532 -9.51 11.15 -36.90
CA ARG A 532 -8.73 9.95 -37.27
C ARG A 532 -8.51 8.96 -36.12
N TYR A 533 -8.72 9.36 -34.87
CA TYR A 533 -8.35 8.57 -33.70
C TYR A 533 -9.56 8.00 -32.95
N GLU A 534 -9.37 6.83 -32.33
CA GLU A 534 -10.42 6.17 -31.57
C GLU A 534 -10.68 6.87 -30.23
N ARG A 535 -11.85 7.48 -30.10
CA ARG A 535 -12.24 8.28 -28.92
C ARG A 535 -12.57 7.38 -27.74
N LEU A 536 -12.33 7.89 -26.52
CA LEU A 536 -12.50 7.12 -25.29
C LEU A 536 -13.96 6.71 -25.02
N PHE A 537 -14.92 7.56 -25.40
CA PHE A 537 -16.34 7.38 -25.11
C PHE A 537 -17.20 7.08 -26.34
N SER A 538 -16.60 6.70 -27.47
CA SER A 538 -17.35 6.24 -28.64
C SER A 538 -17.63 4.74 -28.54
N ASP A 539 -18.90 4.34 -28.67
CA ASP A 539 -19.26 2.93 -28.91
C ASP A 539 -18.66 2.51 -30.26
N GLY A 540 -17.97 1.37 -30.30
CA GLY A 540 -17.20 0.86 -31.45
C GLY A 540 -18.02 0.50 -32.71
N SER A 541 -19.13 1.18 -32.99
CA SER A 541 -20.06 0.86 -34.08
C SER A 541 -19.71 1.52 -35.42
N ASN A 542 -18.61 2.27 -35.54
CA ASN A 542 -18.36 3.07 -36.74
C ASN A 542 -16.90 3.06 -37.22
N ASN A 543 -16.30 1.88 -37.39
CA ASN A 543 -14.96 1.76 -37.99
C ASN A 543 -15.03 1.21 -39.43
N LYS A 544 -15.29 2.10 -40.38
CA LYS A 544 -14.83 1.94 -41.77
C LYS A 544 -13.79 3.02 -42.07
N SER A 545 -12.57 2.56 -42.37
CA SER A 545 -11.40 3.28 -42.94
C SER A 545 -10.86 4.46 -42.12
N VAL A 546 -9.61 4.45 -41.65
CA VAL A 546 -8.38 4.55 -42.47
C VAL A 546 -7.24 3.76 -41.80
N ARG A 547 -6.63 2.81 -42.52
CA ARG A 547 -5.55 1.93 -42.03
C ARG A 547 -4.24 2.66 -41.69
N ASP A 548 -4.00 3.85 -42.25
CA ASP A 548 -2.71 4.54 -42.11
C ASP A 548 -2.59 5.39 -40.84
N SER A 549 -3.71 5.80 -40.23
CA SER A 549 -3.70 6.63 -38.99
C SER A 549 -3.71 5.82 -37.69
N ALA A 550 -4.03 4.52 -37.77
CA ALA A 550 -3.95 3.59 -36.65
C ALA A 550 -2.50 3.23 -36.27
N LEU A 551 -1.55 3.37 -37.21
CA LEU A 551 -0.14 3.00 -36.97
C LEU A 551 0.55 3.88 -35.92
N PHE A 552 0.16 5.15 -35.80
CA PHE A 552 0.80 6.12 -34.89
C PHE A 552 -0.03 6.52 -33.68
N SER A 553 -1.32 6.11 -33.59
CA SER A 553 -2.19 6.46 -32.46
C SER A 553 -1.60 6.02 -31.12
N ASP A 554 -1.09 4.80 -31.07
CA ASP A 554 -0.52 4.22 -29.85
C ASP A 554 0.80 4.90 -29.48
N LYS A 555 1.55 5.36 -30.49
CA LYS A 555 2.81 6.06 -30.30
C LYS A 555 2.58 7.49 -29.78
N ILE A 556 1.54 8.16 -30.27
CA ILE A 556 1.11 9.48 -29.77
C ILE A 556 0.57 9.35 -28.34
N SER A 557 -0.24 8.32 -28.06
CA SER A 557 -0.70 7.99 -26.71
C SER A 557 0.47 7.78 -25.77
N TYR A 558 1.43 6.92 -26.12
CA TYR A 558 2.64 6.68 -25.34
C TYR A 558 3.47 7.96 -25.14
N ALA A 559 3.64 8.77 -26.18
CA ALA A 559 4.36 10.03 -26.10
C ALA A 559 3.69 11.03 -25.15
N PHE A 560 2.34 11.11 -25.16
CA PHE A 560 1.58 11.92 -24.23
C PHE A 560 1.74 11.42 -22.79
N GLN A 561 1.69 10.10 -22.56
CA GLN A 561 1.93 9.53 -21.24
C GLN A 561 3.35 9.85 -20.73
N LEU A 562 4.35 9.73 -21.59
CA LEU A 562 5.73 10.08 -21.26
C LEU A 562 5.89 11.58 -20.95
N ALA A 563 5.32 12.45 -21.80
CA ALA A 563 5.40 13.91 -21.65
C ALA A 563 4.69 14.41 -20.38
N THR A 564 3.62 13.75 -19.95
CA THR A 564 2.91 14.09 -18.72
C THR A 564 3.49 13.41 -17.48
N SER A 565 4.19 12.28 -17.63
CA SER A 565 4.92 11.63 -16.54
C SER A 565 6.23 12.34 -16.21
N GLN A 566 6.89 12.94 -17.19
CA GLN A 566 8.12 13.71 -17.04
C GLN A 566 7.89 15.13 -17.55
N GLY A 567 7.69 16.07 -16.63
CA GLY A 567 7.48 17.48 -16.95
C GLY A 567 8.76 18.18 -17.44
N PRO A 568 8.60 19.30 -18.18
CA PRO A 568 9.73 20.02 -18.78
C PRO A 568 10.60 20.81 -17.80
N LEU A 569 10.15 21.09 -16.56
CA LEU A 569 10.93 21.89 -15.61
C LEU A 569 11.92 21.05 -14.82
N CYS A 570 11.41 20.04 -14.11
CA CYS A 570 12.14 19.26 -13.12
C CYS A 570 12.05 17.75 -13.38
N ARG A 571 11.47 17.32 -14.52
CA ARG A 571 11.15 15.92 -14.82
C ARG A 571 10.18 15.29 -13.82
N GLU A 572 9.36 16.11 -13.18
CA GLU A 572 8.31 15.66 -12.28
C GLU A 572 6.96 15.60 -13.02
N PRO A 573 5.99 14.80 -12.57
CA PRO A 573 4.74 14.64 -13.30
C PRO A 573 3.93 15.95 -13.42
N VAL A 574 3.34 16.14 -14.59
CA VAL A 574 2.50 17.29 -14.94
C VAL A 574 1.07 17.07 -14.43
N GLN A 575 0.38 18.15 -14.04
CA GLN A 575 -1.01 18.14 -13.60
C GLN A 575 -1.81 19.33 -14.14
N GLY A 576 -3.04 19.07 -14.58
CA GLY A 576 -3.98 20.10 -15.02
C GLY A 576 -3.67 20.64 -16.41
N VAL A 577 -3.27 19.77 -17.35
CA VAL A 577 -2.93 20.15 -18.72
C VAL A 577 -3.83 19.43 -19.73
N ALA A 578 -4.33 20.20 -20.69
CA ALA A 578 -5.09 19.71 -21.84
C ALA A 578 -4.24 19.83 -23.11
N VAL A 579 -4.10 18.72 -23.84
CA VAL A 579 -3.35 18.64 -25.10
C VAL A 579 -4.33 18.35 -26.23
N PHE A 580 -4.32 19.17 -27.28
CA PHE A 580 -5.20 19.06 -28.45
C PHE A 580 -4.36 18.73 -29.68
N ILE A 581 -4.73 17.68 -30.40
CA ILE A 581 -4.14 17.34 -31.70
C ILE A 581 -4.94 18.07 -32.78
N GLU A 582 -4.36 19.07 -33.44
CA GLU A 582 -5.04 19.89 -34.45
C GLU A 582 -4.84 19.34 -35.86
N ASP A 583 -3.60 18.97 -36.23
CA ASP A 583 -3.29 18.43 -37.56
C ASP A 583 -2.13 17.42 -37.52
N VAL A 584 -2.21 16.41 -38.38
CA VAL A 584 -1.16 15.40 -38.59
C VAL A 584 -1.03 15.13 -40.08
N THR A 585 0.11 15.51 -40.64
CA THR A 585 0.44 15.32 -42.05
C THR A 585 1.61 14.36 -42.19
N LEU A 586 1.40 13.35 -43.02
CA LEU A 586 2.35 12.29 -43.37
C LEU A 586 2.54 12.34 -44.89
N GLU A 587 3.77 12.44 -45.34
CA GLU A 587 4.12 12.18 -46.75
C GLU A 587 4.30 10.66 -46.94
N GLU A 588 3.85 10.10 -48.07
CA GLU A 588 3.85 8.65 -48.34
C GLU A 588 5.27 8.06 -48.37
N ILE A 589 5.48 6.95 -47.63
CA ILE A 589 6.78 6.30 -47.44
C ILE A 589 6.59 4.77 -47.44
N GLY A 590 7.61 4.03 -47.90
CA GLY A 590 7.62 2.56 -47.93
C GLY A 590 7.87 1.89 -46.56
N ASP A 591 7.54 0.60 -46.48
CA ASP A 591 7.34 -0.13 -45.22
C ASP A 591 8.57 -0.20 -44.26
N GLU A 592 9.81 -0.14 -44.78
CA GLU A 592 11.04 -0.27 -43.99
C GLU A 592 11.38 0.97 -43.13
N GLU A 593 10.80 2.15 -43.42
CA GLU A 593 11.06 3.39 -42.68
C GLU A 593 10.10 3.58 -41.47
N HIS A 594 9.03 2.79 -41.35
CA HIS A 594 8.03 2.93 -40.29
C HIS A 594 8.59 2.70 -38.87
N THR A 595 9.53 1.76 -38.69
CA THR A 595 10.14 1.50 -37.38
C THR A 595 11.06 2.65 -36.94
N ARG A 596 11.77 3.30 -37.87
CA ARG A 596 12.60 4.48 -37.58
C ARG A 596 11.74 5.69 -37.23
N LEU A 597 10.63 5.87 -37.95
CA LEU A 597 9.67 6.95 -37.71
C LEU A 597 9.00 6.83 -36.33
N THR A 598 8.80 5.61 -35.81
CA THR A 598 8.16 5.37 -34.50
C THR A 598 8.88 6.09 -33.36
N GLY A 599 10.20 5.93 -33.24
CA GLY A 599 10.98 6.60 -32.18
C GLY A 599 11.03 8.11 -32.37
N GLU A 600 11.06 8.58 -33.62
CA GLU A 600 11.05 10.00 -33.92
C GLU A 600 9.70 10.65 -33.59
N VAL A 601 8.57 10.00 -33.88
CA VAL A 601 7.22 10.43 -33.52
C VAL A 601 7.11 10.63 -32.01
N ILE A 602 7.54 9.64 -31.22
CA ILE A 602 7.44 9.72 -29.75
C ILE A 602 8.21 10.92 -29.22
N ARG A 603 9.45 11.09 -29.67
CA ARG A 603 10.30 12.21 -29.27
C ARG A 603 9.69 13.55 -29.69
N LEU A 604 9.25 13.65 -30.93
CA LEU A 604 8.74 14.89 -31.51
C LEU A 604 7.43 15.34 -30.83
N VAL A 605 6.49 14.42 -30.62
CA VAL A 605 5.23 14.71 -29.92
C VAL A 605 5.50 15.13 -28.47
N ARG A 606 6.38 14.42 -27.76
CA ARG A 606 6.79 14.78 -26.39
C ARG A 606 7.40 16.18 -26.34
N ASP A 607 8.38 16.45 -27.21
CA ASP A 607 9.07 17.74 -27.26
C ASP A 607 8.07 18.86 -27.65
N ALA A 608 7.12 18.61 -28.54
CA ALA A 608 6.07 19.56 -28.91
C ALA A 608 5.14 19.90 -27.73
N VAL A 609 4.74 18.90 -26.93
CA VAL A 609 3.95 19.11 -25.70
C VAL A 609 4.73 19.96 -24.70
N TRP A 610 6.02 19.67 -24.50
CA TRP A 610 6.88 20.48 -23.63
C TRP A 610 7.06 21.92 -24.13
N GLN A 611 7.25 22.10 -25.45
CA GLN A 611 7.37 23.44 -26.03
C GLN A 611 6.09 24.26 -25.90
N GLY A 612 4.92 23.61 -26.03
CA GLY A 612 3.61 24.22 -25.83
C GLY A 612 3.35 24.55 -24.36
N PHE A 613 3.80 23.68 -23.44
CA PHE A 613 3.77 23.94 -22.00
C PHE A 613 4.60 25.18 -21.63
N LEU A 614 5.81 25.30 -22.18
CA LEU A 614 6.71 26.44 -21.94
C LEU A 614 6.27 27.74 -22.63
N ASP A 615 5.30 27.69 -23.55
CA ASP A 615 4.69 28.88 -24.15
C ASP A 615 3.63 29.53 -23.23
N TRP A 616 3.16 28.80 -22.22
CA TRP A 616 2.35 29.31 -21.11
C TRP A 616 3.24 29.76 -19.94
N SER A 617 2.64 30.20 -18.83
CA SER A 617 3.38 30.46 -17.59
C SER A 617 3.50 29.16 -16.78
N PRO A 618 4.66 28.47 -16.80
CA PRO A 618 4.85 27.23 -16.05
C PRO A 618 5.01 27.53 -14.56
N ARG A 619 4.41 26.69 -13.71
CA ARG A 619 4.42 26.81 -12.24
C ARG A 619 4.67 25.45 -11.60
N ILE A 620 5.41 25.49 -10.49
CA ILE A 620 5.60 24.33 -9.62
C ILE A 620 4.44 24.29 -8.61
N MET A 621 3.79 23.15 -8.51
CA MET A 621 2.74 22.86 -7.53
C MET A 621 3.40 22.16 -6.34
N LEU A 622 3.41 22.86 -5.21
CA LEU A 622 3.89 22.32 -3.93
C LEU A 622 2.81 21.42 -3.33
N ALA A 623 3.22 20.28 -2.77
CA ALA A 623 2.33 19.48 -1.94
C ALA A 623 2.08 20.21 -0.62
N MET A 624 0.80 20.37 -0.26
CA MET A 624 0.36 21.10 0.93
C MET A 624 -0.44 20.17 1.83
N TYR A 625 -0.12 20.14 3.12
CA TYR A 625 -0.92 19.45 4.13
C TYR A 625 -1.83 20.42 4.86
N SER A 626 -3.07 20.01 5.11
CA SER A 626 -3.93 20.69 6.07
C SER A 626 -3.55 20.24 7.48
N CYS A 627 -2.98 21.12 8.29
CA CYS A 627 -2.65 20.83 9.68
C CYS A 627 -3.81 21.23 10.60
N GLU A 628 -4.49 20.25 11.19
CA GLU A 628 -5.45 20.50 12.27
C GLU A 628 -4.69 20.54 13.60
N ILE A 629 -4.42 21.76 14.09
CA ILE A 629 -3.65 21.98 15.31
C ILE A 629 -4.61 22.14 16.48
N GLN A 630 -4.61 21.18 17.40
CA GLN A 630 -5.30 21.30 18.68
C GLN A 630 -4.38 21.99 19.69
N ALA A 631 -4.60 23.28 19.90
CA ALA A 631 -3.89 24.07 20.89
C ALA A 631 -4.86 24.60 21.96
N THR A 632 -4.38 24.70 23.19
CA THR A 632 -5.13 25.41 24.24
C THR A 632 -5.04 26.91 23.99
N SER A 633 -6.17 27.62 24.10
CA SER A 633 -6.15 29.08 24.21
C SER A 633 -5.57 29.41 25.58
N LYS A 634 -4.27 29.71 25.66
CA LYS A 634 -3.67 30.18 26.92
C LYS A 634 -4.37 31.42 27.43
#